data_AF-A0A699YUE3-F1
#
_entry.id   AF-A0A699YUE3-F1
#
_cell.length_a   1.000
_cell.length_b   1.000
_cell.length_c   1.000
_cell.angle_alpha   90.00
_cell.angle_beta   90.00
_cell.angle_gamma   90.00
#
_symmetry.space_group_name_H-M   'P 1'
#
loop_
_entity.id
_entity.type
_entity.pdbx_description
1 polymer ?
#
loop_
_entity_poly.entity_id
_entity_poly.type
_entity_poly.pdbx_seq_one_letter_code
_entity_poly.pdbx_strand_id
1 'polypeptide(L)'
;MGLIVQGSYILLSPYALHRQPDLFPEPDAFKPERFLEGGSAAALPRFQYIPFGGGGRSCIGSTFAMYEMKQATGAGAAPDLPPPPAAHPWQQQAGGAGATGPRRSRRSVAARPT
;
A
#
# COMPACT_ATOMS: atom_id res chain seq x y z
N MET A 1 14.42 -11.24 21.42
CA MET A 1 14.52 -11.11 19.95
C MET A 1 13.66 -12.22 19.35
N GLY A 2 12.51 -11.92 18.75
CA GLY A 2 11.55 -12.94 18.33
C GLY A 2 11.96 -13.56 17.00
N LEU A 3 12.34 -14.84 17.01
CA LEU A 3 12.56 -15.65 15.81
C LEU A 3 11.21 -15.86 15.09
N ILE A 4 11.23 -15.83 13.75
CA ILE A 4 10.10 -16.30 12.94
C ILE A 4 10.16 -17.82 12.96
N VAL A 5 9.19 -18.45 13.63
CA VAL A 5 9.14 -19.92 13.75
C VAL A 5 8.63 -20.54 12.45
N GLN A 6 9.05 -21.78 12.17
CA GLN A 6 8.53 -22.55 11.05
C GLN A 6 6.99 -22.66 11.14
N GLY A 7 6.32 -22.56 9.99
CA GLY A 7 4.85 -22.55 9.93
C GLY A 7 4.20 -21.21 10.24
N SER A 8 4.98 -20.15 10.50
CA SER A 8 4.44 -18.79 10.65
C SER A 8 3.83 -18.28 9.33
N TYR A 9 2.67 -17.65 9.43
CA TYR A 9 2.12 -16.87 8.32
C TYR A 9 2.76 -15.48 8.27
N ILE A 10 3.24 -15.10 7.09
CA ILE A 10 3.78 -13.77 6.82
C ILE A 10 2.79 -13.07 5.89
N LEU A 11 2.19 -11.98 6.38
CA LEU A 11 1.32 -11.12 5.59
C LEU A 11 2.04 -9.81 5.33
N LEU A 12 2.06 -9.41 4.06
CA LEU A 12 2.50 -8.10 3.62
C LEU A 12 1.27 -7.27 3.32
N SER A 13 1.24 -6.03 3.81
CA SER A 13 0.17 -5.07 3.50
C SER A 13 0.72 -3.99 2.57
N PRO A 14 0.53 -4.11 1.23
CA PRO A 14 0.84 -3.03 0.31
C PRO A 14 0.13 -1.74 0.70
N TYR A 15 -1.11 -1.84 1.21
CA TYR A 15 -1.88 -0.68 1.67
C TYR A 15 -1.16 0.12 2.76
N ALA A 16 -0.66 -0.55 3.80
CA ALA A 16 0.05 0.10 4.89
C ALA A 16 1.41 0.64 4.43
N LEU A 17 2.13 -0.12 3.61
CA LEU A 17 3.43 0.26 3.08
C LEU A 17 3.35 1.51 2.19
N HIS A 18 2.40 1.55 1.26
CA HIS A 18 2.23 2.65 0.31
C HIS A 18 1.65 3.92 0.95
N ARG A 19 1.29 3.86 2.25
CA ARG A 19 0.79 4.99 3.04
C ARG A 19 1.72 5.39 4.18
N GLN A 20 2.95 4.91 4.20
CA GLN A 20 3.91 5.37 5.20
C GLN A 20 4.31 6.83 4.91
N PRO A 21 4.07 7.80 5.83
CA PRO A 21 4.35 9.22 5.58
C PRO A 21 5.83 9.53 5.30
N ASP A 22 6.74 8.75 5.86
CA ASP A 22 8.19 8.91 5.66
C ASP A 22 8.64 8.57 4.23
N LEU A 23 7.86 7.73 3.52
CA LEU A 23 8.12 7.33 2.14
C LEU A 23 7.23 8.11 1.16
N PHE A 24 5.99 8.37 1.58
CA PHE A 24 4.97 9.06 0.81
C PHE A 24 4.39 10.20 1.67
N PRO A 25 4.94 11.43 1.62
CA PRO A 25 4.38 12.59 2.32
C PRO A 25 2.89 12.76 1.97
N GLU A 26 2.00 13.23 2.83
CA GLU A 26 0.55 13.35 2.47
C GLU A 26 -0.03 12.10 1.76
N PRO A 27 0.10 10.89 2.35
CA PRO A 27 -0.14 9.61 1.67
C PRO A 27 -1.61 9.37 1.25
N ASP A 28 -2.54 10.10 1.83
CA ASP A 28 -3.97 9.99 1.52
C ASP A 28 -4.40 10.92 0.37
N ALA A 29 -3.52 11.85 -0.06
CA ALA A 29 -3.78 12.70 -1.20
C ALA A 29 -3.45 11.98 -2.51
N PHE A 30 -4.37 12.02 -3.48
CA PHE A 30 -4.11 11.54 -4.83
C PHE A 30 -3.15 12.50 -5.56
N LYS A 31 -1.86 12.14 -5.61
CA LYS A 31 -0.79 12.93 -6.23
C LYS A 31 -0.02 12.12 -7.29
N PRO A 32 -0.56 11.99 -8.51
CA PRO A 32 0.07 11.23 -9.61
C PRO A 32 1.48 11.72 -9.96
N GLU A 33 1.74 13.01 -9.74
CA GLU A 33 3.00 13.68 -10.09
C GLU A 33 4.21 13.04 -9.41
N ARG A 34 4.01 12.34 -8.28
CA ARG A 34 5.05 11.59 -7.57
C ARG A 34 5.70 10.52 -8.42
N PHE A 35 4.92 9.92 -9.32
CA PHE A 35 5.31 8.78 -10.15
C PHE A 35 5.77 9.20 -11.55
N LEU A 36 5.73 10.49 -11.87
CA LEU A 36 6.27 11.03 -13.10
C LEU A 36 7.80 11.10 -13.03
N GLU A 37 8.44 11.34 -14.18
CA GLU A 37 9.88 11.52 -14.27
C GLU A 37 10.35 12.67 -13.36
N GLY A 38 11.39 12.43 -12.56
CA GLY A 38 11.88 13.39 -11.55
C GLY A 38 11.01 13.50 -10.29
N GLY A 39 9.90 12.78 -10.21
CA GLY A 39 9.01 12.74 -9.04
C GLY A 39 9.61 12.01 -7.84
N SER A 40 9.04 12.24 -6.65
CA SER A 40 9.56 11.68 -5.40
C SER A 40 9.59 10.15 -5.34
N ALA A 41 8.72 9.47 -6.10
CA ALA A 41 8.68 8.01 -6.15
C ALA A 41 9.90 7.42 -6.88
N ALA A 42 10.56 8.18 -7.75
CA ALA A 42 11.76 7.73 -8.48
C ALA A 42 12.96 7.48 -7.55
N ALA A 43 13.01 8.16 -6.39
CA ALA A 43 14.07 8.02 -5.39
C ALA A 43 13.80 6.91 -4.36
N LEU A 44 12.67 6.20 -4.46
CA LEU A 44 12.31 5.19 -3.46
C LEU A 44 13.26 3.98 -3.51
N PRO A 45 13.70 3.48 -2.33
CA PRO A 45 14.42 2.22 -2.27
C PRO A 45 13.61 1.05 -2.84
N ARG A 46 14.33 0.02 -3.27
CA ARG A 46 13.72 -1.21 -3.79
C ARG A 46 12.69 -1.78 -2.79
N PHE A 47 11.56 -2.25 -3.33
CA PHE A 47 10.45 -2.86 -2.60
C PHE A 47 9.62 -1.91 -1.72
N GLN A 48 9.81 -0.59 -1.77
CA GLN A 48 8.92 0.36 -1.09
C GLN A 48 7.63 0.65 -1.85
N TYR A 49 7.59 0.31 -3.14
CA TYR A 49 6.38 0.31 -3.95
C TYR A 49 6.23 -1.05 -4.63
N ILE A 50 5.20 -1.80 -4.21
CA ILE A 50 4.94 -3.21 -4.59
C ILE A 50 3.45 -3.44 -4.87
N PRO A 51 2.83 -2.70 -5.80
CA PRO A 51 1.40 -2.84 -6.13
C PRO A 51 1.03 -4.25 -6.62
N PHE A 52 2.00 -4.96 -7.20
CA PHE A 52 1.84 -6.32 -7.70
C PHE A 52 2.74 -7.34 -6.95
N GLY A 53 3.18 -7.00 -5.74
CA GLY A 53 4.16 -7.78 -4.98
C GLY A 53 5.59 -7.62 -5.50
N GLY A 54 6.47 -8.57 -5.16
CA GLY A 54 7.87 -8.55 -5.56
C GLY A 54 8.59 -9.88 -5.28
N GLY A 55 9.79 -10.05 -5.83
CA GLY A 55 10.58 -11.28 -5.70
C GLY A 55 9.93 -12.48 -6.43
N GLY A 56 10.19 -13.71 -5.96
CA GLY A 56 9.69 -14.94 -6.60
C GLY A 56 8.17 -15.17 -6.49
N ARG A 57 7.43 -14.24 -5.87
CA ARG A 57 5.97 -14.30 -5.71
C ARG A 57 5.28 -13.04 -6.26
N SER A 58 5.92 -12.31 -7.16
CA SER A 58 5.28 -11.21 -7.88
C SER A 58 4.10 -11.71 -8.73
N CYS A 59 3.10 -10.86 -8.91
CA CYS A 59 1.95 -11.17 -9.76
C CYS A 59 2.37 -11.47 -11.19
N ILE A 60 2.05 -12.67 -11.67
CA ILE A 60 2.29 -13.09 -13.06
C ILE A 60 1.51 -12.24 -14.08
N GLY A 61 0.37 -11.70 -13.67
CA GLY A 61 -0.49 -10.85 -14.51
C GLY A 61 -0.16 -9.35 -14.47
N SER A 62 0.93 -8.93 -13.82
CA SER A 62 1.28 -7.52 -13.65
C SER A 62 1.40 -6.77 -14.98
N THR A 63 2.05 -7.37 -15.99
CA THR A 63 2.17 -6.80 -17.33
C THR A 63 0.82 -6.65 -18.02
N PHE A 64 -0.04 -7.67 -17.91
CA PHE A 64 -1.37 -7.66 -18.49
C PHE A 64 -2.25 -6.56 -17.86
N ALA A 65 -2.27 -6.48 -16.53
CA ALA A 65 -3.00 -5.46 -15.81
C ALA A 65 -2.53 -4.05 -16.22
N MET A 66 -1.22 -3.81 -16.33
CA MET A 66 -0.70 -2.52 -16.77
C MET A 66 -1.06 -2.20 -18.22
N TYR A 67 -1.13 -3.20 -19.10
CA TYR A 67 -1.58 -3.02 -20.47
C TYR A 67 -3.05 -2.58 -20.50
N GLU A 68 -3.94 -3.31 -19.83
CA GLU A 68 -5.36 -2.96 -19.76
C GLU A 68 -5.58 -1.58 -19.14
N MET A 69 -4.87 -1.24 -18.05
CA MET A 69 -4.98 0.08 -17.42
C MET A 69 -4.57 1.22 -18.36
N LYS A 70 -3.51 1.01 -19.16
CA LYS A 70 -3.09 1.99 -20.18
C LYS A 70 -4.14 2.12 -21.29
N GLN A 71 -4.74 1.02 -21.73
CA GLN A 71 -5.83 1.08 -22.72
C GLN A 71 -7.07 1.79 -22.16
N ALA A 72 -7.50 1.40 -20.97
CA ALA A 72 -8.67 1.97 -20.31
C ALA A 72 -8.52 3.47 -20.02
N THR A 73 -7.31 3.93 -19.68
CA THR A 73 -7.05 5.35 -19.39
C THR A 73 -6.77 6.15 -20.67
N GLY A 74 -6.10 5.53 -21.66
CA GLY A 74 -5.68 6.20 -22.90
C GLY A 74 -6.79 6.33 -23.96
N ALA A 75 -7.80 5.45 -23.94
CA ALA A 75 -8.95 5.50 -24.83
C ALA A 75 -9.97 6.56 -24.40
N GLY A 76 -9.51 7.78 -24.11
CA GLY A 76 -10.34 8.87 -23.61
C GLY A 76 -10.85 8.59 -22.19
N ALA A 77 -10.67 9.55 -21.29
CA ALA A 77 -11.51 9.60 -20.11
C ALA A 77 -12.96 9.52 -20.59
N ALA A 78 -13.69 8.45 -20.24
CA ALA A 78 -15.11 8.38 -20.55
C ALA A 78 -15.74 9.67 -20.03
N PRO A 79 -16.31 10.53 -20.89
CA PRO A 79 -16.70 11.90 -20.52
C PRO A 79 -17.84 11.94 -19.49
N ASP A 80 -18.37 10.78 -19.11
CA ASP A 80 -19.59 10.56 -18.34
C ASP A 80 -19.41 9.68 -17.09
N LEU A 81 -18.17 9.46 -16.61
CA LEU A 81 -17.99 8.79 -15.33
C LEU A 81 -18.65 9.62 -14.20
N PRO A 82 -19.57 9.03 -13.41
CA PRO A 82 -20.15 9.72 -12.27
C PRO A 82 -19.05 10.06 -11.26
N PRO A 83 -19.19 11.15 -10.49
CA PRO A 83 -18.25 11.47 -9.43
C PRO A 83 -18.12 10.27 -8.48
N PRO A 84 -16.92 10.04 -7.91
CA PRO A 84 -16.73 8.93 -6.99
C PRO A 84 -17.71 9.04 -5.82
N PRO A 85 -18.26 7.90 -5.33
CA PRO A 85 -19.15 7.91 -4.19
C PRO A 85 -18.44 8.49 -2.96
N ALA A 86 -19.21 9.04 -2.03
CA ALA A 86 -18.69 9.57 -0.78
C ALA A 86 -17.79 8.53 -0.09
N ALA A 87 -16.65 9.00 0.43
CA ALA A 87 -15.62 8.17 1.02
C ALA A 87 -16.22 7.20 2.05
N HIS A 88 -15.94 5.90 1.89
CA HIS A 88 -16.48 4.87 2.78
C HIS A 88 -16.04 5.14 4.23
N PRO A 89 -16.86 4.88 5.26
CA PRO A 89 -16.52 5.15 6.66
C PRO A 89 -15.13 4.70 7.16
N TRP A 90 -14.51 3.67 6.56
CA TRP A 90 -13.14 3.24 6.91
C TRP A 90 -12.05 4.12 6.28
N GLN A 91 -12.36 4.87 5.21
CA GLN A 91 -11.48 5.89 4.61
C GLN A 91 -11.41 7.15 5.48
N GLN A 92 -12.49 7.46 6.21
CA GLN A 92 -12.52 8.59 7.16
C GLN A 92 -11.78 8.27 8.48
N GLN A 93 -11.62 6.98 8.81
CA GLN A 93 -10.87 6.53 9.99
C GLN A 93 -9.34 6.59 9.78
N ALA A 94 -8.86 6.69 8.53
CA ALA A 94 -7.43 6.84 8.24
C ALA A 94 -6.90 8.26 8.51
N GLY A 95 -7.78 9.27 8.56
CA GLY A 95 -7.45 10.68 8.85
C GLY A 95 -7.33 11.02 10.35
N GLY A 96 -7.41 10.03 11.23
CA GLY A 96 -7.46 10.24 12.68
C GLY A 96 -6.12 10.03 13.39
N ALA A 97 -5.37 11.12 13.54
CA ALA A 97 -4.32 11.34 14.55
C ALA A 97 -3.03 10.50 14.46
N GLY A 98 -1.92 11.21 14.65
CA GLY A 98 -0.57 10.66 14.62
C GLY A 98 -0.38 9.44 15.51
N ALA A 99 0.45 8.52 15.03
CA ALA A 99 0.96 7.38 15.78
C ALA A 99 1.95 7.79 16.90
N THR A 100 1.71 8.92 17.57
CA THR A 100 2.32 9.27 18.86
C THR A 100 1.47 8.67 19.99
N GLY A 101 1.38 7.35 20.02
CA GLY A 101 0.85 6.58 21.13
C GLY A 101 1.92 5.64 21.64
N PRO A 102 2.11 5.45 22.96
CA PRO A 102 3.18 4.63 23.49
C PRO A 102 3.02 3.22 22.94
N ARG A 103 4.04 2.77 22.20
CA ARG A 103 4.15 1.45 21.58
C ARG A 103 3.74 0.40 22.62
N ARG A 104 2.50 -0.10 22.52
CA ARG A 104 1.94 -1.07 23.47
C ARG A 104 2.94 -2.21 23.56
N SER A 105 3.58 -2.33 24.72
CA SER A 105 4.56 -3.37 25.02
C SER A 105 3.95 -4.70 24.57
N ARG A 106 4.68 -5.44 23.71
CA ARG A 106 4.28 -6.77 23.24
C ARG A 106 3.88 -7.60 24.47
N ARG A 107 2.58 -7.79 24.72
CA ARG A 107 2.14 -8.88 25.57
C ARG A 107 2.42 -10.14 24.77
N SER A 108 3.46 -10.85 25.19
CA SER A 108 3.71 -12.21 24.77
C SER A 108 2.43 -13.01 24.95
N VAL A 109 1.87 -13.49 23.85
CA VAL A 109 0.88 -14.56 23.91
C VAL A 109 1.66 -15.78 24.39
N ALA A 110 1.52 -16.10 25.68
CA ALA A 110 2.06 -17.33 26.23
C ALA A 110 1.41 -18.50 25.49
N ALA A 111 2.24 -19.35 24.88
CA ALA A 111 1.78 -20.62 24.32
C ALA A 111 1.16 -21.44 25.45
N ARG A 112 -0.12 -21.83 25.29
CA ARG A 112 -0.75 -22.81 26.18
C ARG A 112 -0.19 -24.19 25.80
N PRO A 113 0.36 -24.97 26.74
CA PRO A 113 0.77 -26.33 26.47
C PRO A 113 -0.45 -27.27 26.53
N THR A 114 -0.63 -28.08 25.49
CA THR A 114 -0.87 -29.53 25.51
C THR A 114 -0.71 -30.06 24.09
#